data_AF-A0A410UPP0-F1
#
_entry.id   AF-A0A410UPP0-F1
#
_cell.length_a   1.000
_cell.length_b   1.000
_cell.length_c   1.000
_cell.angle_alpha   90.00
_cell.angle_beta   90.00
_cell.angle_gamma   90.00
#
_symmetry.space_group_name_H-M   'P 1'
#
loop_
_entity.id
_entity.type
_entity.pdbx_description
1 polymer ?
#
loop_
_entity_poly.entity_id
_entity_poly.type
_entity_poly.pdbx_seq_one_letter_code
_entity_poly.pdbx_strand_id
1 'polypeptide(L)'
;MTKSDVIDLFMEAAGKLEKTPIRREDTILQLAQLIADTRATLSAASLAGLVHIGATIYKANLSQSRARKEIAATMLESVRNNAD
;
A
#
# COMPACT_ATOMS: atom_id res chain seq x y z
N MET A 1 -5.71 -21.31 -11.59
CA MET A 1 -5.18 -20.57 -10.44
C MET A 1 -6.35 -19.90 -9.74
N THR A 2 -6.53 -20.16 -8.45
CA THR A 2 -7.60 -19.62 -7.62
C THR A 2 -7.11 -18.38 -6.86
N LYS A 3 -8.03 -17.65 -6.22
CA LYS A 3 -7.70 -16.49 -5.38
C LYS A 3 -6.74 -16.89 -4.23
N SER A 4 -6.94 -18.07 -3.63
CA SER A 4 -6.10 -18.55 -2.54
C SER A 4 -4.67 -18.82 -3.02
N ASP A 5 -4.51 -19.48 -4.16
CA ASP A 5 -3.19 -19.75 -4.76
C ASP A 5 -2.42 -18.43 -5.00
N VAL A 6 -3.12 -17.37 -5.41
CA VAL A 6 -2.52 -16.04 -5.64
C VAL A 6 -2.05 -15.41 -4.33
N ILE A 7 -2.81 -15.58 -3.25
CA ILE A 7 -2.48 -15.04 -1.92
C ILE A 7 -1.21 -15.72 -1.38
N ASP A 8 -1.11 -17.05 -1.51
CA ASP A 8 0.06 -17.80 -1.05
C ASP A 8 1.33 -17.37 -1.80
N LEU A 9 1.23 -17.16 -3.13
CA LEU A 9 2.34 -16.63 -3.92
C LEU A 9 2.77 -15.23 -3.47
N PHE A 10 1.83 -14.35 -3.14
CA PHE A 10 2.16 -13.02 -2.62
C PHE A 10 2.84 -13.09 -1.24
N MET A 11 2.37 -13.98 -0.36
CA MET A 11 2.99 -14.17 0.96
C MET A 11 4.41 -14.71 0.84
N GLU A 12 4.64 -15.70 -0.03
CA GLU A 12 5.96 -16.28 -0.24
C GLU A 12 6.93 -15.24 -0.83
N ALA A 13 6.48 -14.48 -1.83
CA ALA A 13 7.28 -13.41 -2.43
C ALA A 13 7.59 -12.31 -1.40
N ALA A 14 6.62 -11.90 -0.60
CA ALA A 14 6.82 -10.90 0.45
C ALA A 14 7.80 -11.37 1.53
N GLY A 15 7.78 -12.65 1.89
CA GLY A 15 8.74 -13.24 2.85
C GLY A 15 10.18 -13.26 2.35
N LYS A 16 10.40 -13.17 1.02
CA LYS A 16 11.72 -13.11 0.38
C LYS A 16 12.26 -11.69 0.26
N LEU A 17 11.43 -10.67 0.40
CA LEU A 17 11.88 -9.27 0.42
C LEU A 17 12.64 -9.02 1.72
N GLU A 18 13.84 -8.43 1.62
CA GLU A 18 14.64 -8.10 2.80
C GLU A 18 13.82 -7.26 3.78
N LYS A 19 14.00 -7.53 5.10
CA LYS A 19 13.32 -6.82 6.19
C LYS A 19 13.82 -5.39 6.38
N THR A 20 14.20 -4.71 5.29
CA THR A 20 14.47 -3.29 5.31
C THR A 20 13.18 -2.61 5.78
N PRO A 21 13.21 -1.80 6.84
CA PRO A 21 12.00 -1.12 7.31
C PRO A 21 11.55 -0.13 6.24
N ILE A 22 10.66 -0.57 5.35
CA ILE A 22 10.07 0.28 4.32
C ILE A 22 9.05 1.17 5.03
N ARG A 23 9.27 2.49 5.05
CA ARG A 23 8.19 3.40 5.48
C ARG A 23 7.04 3.23 4.48
N ARG A 24 5.80 3.19 4.93
CA ARG A 24 4.64 2.93 4.05
C ARG A 24 4.55 3.87 2.86
N GLU A 25 5.01 5.11 3.03
CA GLU A 25 5.09 6.13 1.97
C GLU A 25 6.15 5.75 0.92
N ASP A 26 7.24 5.09 1.31
CA ASP A 26 8.27 4.57 0.41
C ASP A 26 7.78 3.34 -0.37
N THR A 27 6.86 2.54 0.19
CA THR A 27 6.39 1.30 -0.48
C THR A 27 5.71 1.59 -1.82
N ILE A 28 4.93 2.67 -1.92
CA ILE A 28 4.23 3.02 -3.16
C ILE A 28 5.18 3.64 -4.18
N LEU A 29 6.14 4.45 -3.72
CA LEU A 29 7.18 5.00 -4.59
C LEU A 29 8.09 3.90 -5.14
N GLN A 30 8.48 2.92 -4.30
CA GLN A 30 9.24 1.75 -4.73
C GLN A 30 8.46 0.87 -5.70
N LEU A 31 7.15 0.66 -5.46
CA LEU A 31 6.30 -0.07 -6.40
C LEU A 31 6.19 0.65 -7.75
N ALA A 32 6.01 1.97 -7.73
CA ALA A 32 5.96 2.78 -8.94
C ALA A 32 7.28 2.73 -9.72
N GLN A 33 8.42 2.78 -9.00
CA GLN A 33 9.75 2.64 -9.59
C GLN A 33 9.95 1.27 -10.23
N LEU A 34 9.61 0.18 -9.53
CA LEU A 34 9.68 -1.19 -10.06
C LEU A 34 8.84 -1.36 -11.34
N ILE A 35 7.63 -0.79 -11.38
CA ILE A 35 6.78 -0.81 -12.58
C ILE A 35 7.41 0.01 -13.71
N ALA A 36 8.00 1.17 -13.40
CA ALA A 36 8.69 1.99 -14.39
C ALA A 36 9.91 1.29 -14.98
N ASP A 37 10.72 0.62 -14.14
CA ASP A 37 11.92 -0.10 -14.54
C ASP A 37 11.59 -1.35 -15.38
N THR A 38 10.48 -2.01 -15.08
CA THR A 38 10.01 -3.19 -15.83
C THR A 38 9.13 -2.85 -17.02
N ARG A 39 8.79 -1.56 -17.27
CA ARG A 39 7.86 -1.18 -18.35
C ARG A 39 8.31 -1.65 -19.73
N ALA A 40 9.62 -1.72 -19.97
CA ALA A 40 10.19 -2.09 -21.26
C ALA A 40 10.07 -3.60 -21.55
N THR A 41 9.88 -4.42 -20.52
CA THR A 41 9.78 -5.87 -20.61
C THR A 41 8.34 -6.37 -20.48
N LEU A 42 7.41 -5.48 -20.13
CA LEU A 42 5.99 -5.80 -19.93
C LEU A 42 5.15 -5.52 -21.17
N SER A 43 4.16 -6.37 -21.42
CA SER A 43 3.08 -6.05 -22.35
C SER A 43 2.24 -4.89 -21.81
N ALA A 44 1.58 -4.14 -22.70
CA ALA A 44 0.68 -3.05 -22.30
C ALA A 44 -0.44 -3.50 -21.35
N ALA A 45 -0.97 -4.71 -21.54
CA ALA A 45 -1.99 -5.30 -20.67
C ALA A 45 -1.44 -5.61 -19.27
N SER A 46 -0.23 -6.17 -19.18
CA SER A 46 0.44 -6.45 -17.91
C SER A 46 0.76 -5.15 -17.15
N LEU A 47 1.24 -4.13 -17.86
CA LEU A 47 1.51 -2.81 -17.28
C LEU A 47 0.23 -2.17 -16.73
N ALA A 48 -0.86 -2.18 -17.49
CA ALA A 48 -2.15 -1.66 -17.03
C ALA A 48 -2.68 -2.38 -15.79
N GLY A 49 -2.52 -3.71 -15.73
CA GLY A 49 -2.87 -4.51 -14.56
C GLY A 49 -2.07 -4.11 -13.31
N LEU A 50 -0.75 -3.96 -13.44
CA LEU A 50 0.11 -3.54 -12.33
C LEU A 50 -0.21 -2.12 -11.85
N VAL A 51 -0.48 -1.19 -12.78
CA VAL A 51 -0.91 0.18 -12.44
C VAL A 51 -2.24 0.16 -11.67
N HIS A 52 -3.20 -0.69 -12.07
CA HIS A 52 -4.48 -0.82 -11.38
C HIS A 52 -4.34 -1.38 -9.96
N ILE A 53 -3.45 -2.38 -9.77
CA ILE A 53 -3.11 -2.92 -8.45
C ILE A 53 -2.47 -1.83 -7.58
N GLY A 54 -1.48 -1.11 -8.10
CA GLY A 54 -0.82 -0.01 -7.40
C GLY A 54 -1.80 1.10 -6.98
N ALA A 55 -2.72 1.49 -7.85
CA ALA A 55 -3.76 2.48 -7.55
C ALA A 55 -4.71 2.02 -6.43
N THR A 56 -5.07 0.73 -6.41
CA THR A 56 -5.90 0.14 -5.35
C THR A 56 -5.19 0.18 -4.00
N ILE A 57 -3.90 -0.18 -3.97
CA ILE A 57 -3.07 -0.12 -2.76
C ILE A 57 -2.91 1.33 -2.26
N TYR A 58 -2.69 2.28 -3.17
CA TYR A 58 -2.61 3.71 -2.84
C TYR A 58 -3.88 4.23 -2.19
N LYS A 59 -5.04 3.94 -2.79
CA LYS A 59 -6.34 4.36 -2.26
C LYS A 59 -6.62 3.76 -0.88
N ALA A 60 -6.30 2.48 -0.69
CA ALA A 60 -6.47 1.80 0.60
C ALA A 60 -5.59 2.43 1.71
N ASN A 61 -4.32 2.71 1.40
CA ASN A 61 -3.39 3.34 2.36
C ASN A 61 -3.77 4.79 2.68
N LEU A 62 -4.21 5.56 1.68
CA LEU A 62 -4.69 6.93 1.87
C LEU A 62 -5.92 6.96 2.79
N SER A 63 -6.87 6.04 2.57
CA SER A 63 -8.07 5.90 3.41
C SER A 63 -7.71 5.56 4.86
N GLN A 64 -6.83 4.57 5.08
CA GLN A 64 -6.39 4.19 6.42
C GLN A 64 -5.66 5.34 7.14
N SER A 65 -4.85 6.10 6.42
CA SER A 65 -4.13 7.25 6.97
C SER A 65 -5.07 8.39 7.37
N ARG A 66 -6.11 8.65 6.58
CA ARG A 66 -7.17 9.61 6.91
C ARG A 66 -7.94 9.17 8.16
N ALA A 67 -8.41 7.92 8.19
CA ALA A 67 -9.14 7.37 9.33
C ALA A 67 -8.33 7.47 10.64
N ARG A 68 -7.02 7.20 10.60
CA ARG A 68 -6.14 7.36 11.77
C ARG A 68 -6.03 8.81 12.23
N LYS A 69 -5.93 9.77 11.29
CA LYS A 69 -5.87 11.20 11.62
C LYS A 69 -7.18 11.68 12.25
N GLU A 70 -8.32 11.23 11.73
CA GLU A 70 -9.64 11.56 12.28
C GLU A 70 -9.80 11.02 13.71
N ILE A 71 -9.47 9.74 13.95
CA ILE A 71 -9.49 9.16 15.30
C ILE A 71 -8.58 9.94 16.25
N ALA A 72 -7.36 10.26 15.82
CA ALA A 72 -6.42 11.02 16.65
C ALA A 72 -6.95 12.43 16.97
N ALA A 73 -7.57 13.11 15.99
CA ALA A 73 -8.19 14.42 16.20
C ALA A 73 -9.38 14.35 17.16
N THR A 74 -10.27 13.35 17.00
CA THR A 74 -11.41 13.12 17.90
C THR A 74 -10.92 12.79 19.32
N MET A 75 -9.87 11.98 19.47
CA MET A 75 -9.28 11.69 20.77
C MET A 75 -8.69 12.96 21.43
N LEU A 76 -7.97 13.79 20.66
CA LEU A 76 -7.42 15.06 21.15
C LEU A 76 -8.50 16.05 21.58
N GLU A 77 -9.57 16.16 20.80
CA GLU A 77 -10.72 17.02 21.12
C GLU A 77 -11.47 16.52 22.36
N SER A 78 -11.63 15.20 22.50
CA SER A 78 -12.27 14.58 23.68
C SER A 78 -11.47 14.81 24.97
N VAL A 79 -10.15 14.77 24.89
CA VAL A 79 -9.26 15.07 26.02
C VAL A 79 -9.30 16.56 26.36
N ARG A 80 -9.34 17.45 25.36
CA ARG A 80 -9.42 18.90 25.59
C ARG A 80 -10.75 19.30 26.24
N ASN A 81 -11.87 18.73 25.79
CA ASN A 81 -13.20 19.04 26.34
C ASN A 81 -13.50 18.38 27.70
N ASN A 82 -12.68 17.44 28.17
CA ASN A 82 -12.77 16.88 29.54
C ASN A 82 -11.83 17.57 30.54
N ALA A 83 -11.05 18.57 30.10
CA ALA A 83 -10.10 19.32 30.93
C ALA A 83 -10.59 20.74 31.30
N ASP A 84 -11.79 21.12 30.84
CA ASP A 84 -12.58 22.29 31.26
C ASP A 84 -13.69 21.85 32.23
#